data_AF-A0A9Q0JFL7-F1
#
_entry.id   AF-A0A9Q0JFL7-F1
#
_cell.length_a   1.000
_cell.length_b   1.000
_cell.length_c   1.000
_cell.angle_alpha   90.00
_cell.angle_beta   90.00
_cell.angle_gamma   90.00
#
_symmetry.space_group_name_H-M   'P 1'
#
loop_
_entity.id
_entity.type
_entity.pdbx_description
1 polymer ?
#
loop_
_entity_poly.entity_id
_entity_poly.type
_entity_poly.pdbx_seq_one_letter_code
_entity_poly.pdbx_strand_id
1 'polypeptide(L)'
;MIAAIPVITNSNLPTNNSKAISGPKSKTQKPYKSSLKQTLKSLSKSGKLHDAVRLIESSPSSFSDPETYVLLLHSCITKRALHHGERLYNHLLQLSKNGDDNLLQDPTLKSKLITLFAVCGRLEVARRVFEDGLENGRVPESVWVAMAIGMCQCE
;
A
#
# COMPACT_ATOMS: atom_id res chain seq x y z
N MET A 1 -38.90 65.66 -1.76
CA MET A 1 -39.37 64.43 -2.44
C MET A 1 -39.68 63.41 -1.35
N ILE A 2 -40.90 62.89 -1.36
CA ILE A 2 -41.49 62.01 -0.33
C ILE A 2 -41.51 60.58 -0.88
N ALA A 3 -41.15 59.59 -0.05
CA ALA A 3 -41.51 58.15 -0.04
C ALA A 3 -40.32 57.34 0.52
N ALA A 4 -40.42 56.28 1.33
CA ALA A 4 -41.46 55.66 2.15
C ALA A 4 -40.74 54.70 3.14
N ILE A 5 -41.37 54.44 4.30
CA ILE A 5 -41.03 53.51 5.41
C ILE A 5 -41.51 52.08 5.04
N PRO A 6 -40.99 50.89 5.52
CA PRO A 6 -40.89 50.44 6.94
C PRO A 6 -39.66 49.57 7.34
N VAL A 7 -39.12 49.60 8.57
CA VAL A 7 -39.58 49.13 9.91
C VAL A 7 -39.98 47.65 9.95
N ILE A 8 -39.29 46.85 10.79
CA ILE A 8 -39.80 45.82 11.74
C ILE A 8 -38.60 45.44 12.65
N THR A 9 -38.50 45.98 13.87
CA THR A 9 -39.02 45.49 15.18
C THR A 9 -38.41 44.19 15.72
N ASN A 10 -37.39 44.37 16.56
CA ASN A 10 -37.29 43.97 17.97
C ASN A 10 -38.24 42.87 18.50
N SER A 11 -37.68 41.85 19.17
CA SER A 11 -38.21 41.36 20.46
C SER A 11 -37.22 40.44 21.19
N ASN A 12 -37.11 40.67 22.50
CA ASN A 12 -36.37 39.93 23.51
C ASN A 12 -37.15 38.69 24.01
N LEU A 13 -36.40 37.61 24.36
CA LEU A 13 -36.51 36.61 25.48
C LEU A 13 -37.90 35.98 25.81
N PRO A 14 -38.02 34.82 26.54
CA PRO A 14 -37.06 34.10 27.39
C PRO A 14 -37.06 32.56 27.16
N THR A 15 -36.32 31.66 27.85
CA THR A 15 -36.30 31.37 29.29
C THR A 15 -35.29 30.22 29.58
N ASN A 16 -34.97 30.10 30.86
CA ASN A 16 -34.01 29.29 31.58
C ASN A 16 -33.71 27.80 31.23
N ASN A 17 -32.44 27.46 31.53
CA ASN A 17 -31.85 26.23 32.08
C ASN A 17 -32.73 24.99 32.33
N SER A 18 -32.26 23.82 31.85
CA SER A 18 -31.83 22.68 32.69
C SER A 18 -31.13 21.54 31.91
N LYS A 19 -29.94 21.16 32.43
CA LYS A 19 -29.15 19.91 32.33
C LYS A 19 -29.67 18.73 31.47
N ALA A 20 -28.81 18.20 30.58
CA ALA A 20 -28.24 16.84 30.66
C ALA A 20 -27.27 16.52 29.49
N ILE A 21 -25.99 16.32 29.83
CA ILE A 21 -25.05 15.30 29.32
C ILE A 21 -25.17 14.86 27.85
N SER A 22 -24.21 15.24 27.00
CA SER A 22 -23.55 14.30 26.08
C SER A 22 -22.24 14.84 25.49
N GLY A 23 -21.14 14.11 25.75
CA GLY A 23 -20.09 13.82 24.77
C GLY A 23 -19.01 14.87 24.46
N PRO A 24 -17.74 14.66 24.86
CA PRO A 24 -16.62 15.52 24.49
C PRO A 24 -16.15 15.26 23.04
N LYS A 25 -15.81 16.33 22.33
CA LYS A 25 -15.05 16.32 21.07
C LYS A 25 -13.79 15.46 21.22
N SER A 26 -13.69 14.31 20.53
CA SER A 26 -12.44 13.55 20.36
C SER A 26 -12.63 12.38 19.40
N LYS A 27 -11.58 12.02 18.62
CA LYS A 27 -11.14 10.64 18.23
C LYS A 27 -10.19 10.66 17.01
N THR A 28 -8.85 10.68 17.17
CA THR A 28 -7.91 9.51 17.24
C THR A 28 -7.75 8.69 15.94
N GLN A 29 -6.79 9.07 15.08
CA GLN A 29 -6.33 8.24 13.93
C GLN A 29 -4.95 7.57 14.10
N LYS A 30 -4.27 7.70 15.25
CA LYS A 30 -2.87 7.25 15.43
C LYS A 30 -2.59 5.80 15.93
N PRO A 31 -3.48 5.07 16.65
CA PRO A 31 -3.12 3.74 17.18
C PRO A 31 -3.38 2.54 16.25
N TYR A 32 -4.38 2.64 15.36
CA TYR A 32 -4.85 1.50 14.57
C TYR A 32 -3.94 1.20 13.37
N LYS A 33 -3.56 2.22 12.58
CA LYS A 33 -2.61 2.05 11.46
C LYS A 33 -1.25 1.51 11.91
N SER A 34 -0.73 1.94 13.05
CA SER A 34 0.55 1.44 13.58
C SER A 34 0.45 -0.02 14.02
N SER A 35 -0.66 -0.41 14.66
CA SER A 35 -0.94 -1.80 15.04
C SER A 35 -1.04 -2.72 13.82
N LEU A 36 -1.70 -2.26 12.74
CA LEU A 36 -1.80 -3.03 11.49
C LEU A 36 -0.42 -3.23 10.84
N LYS A 37 0.42 -2.19 10.77
CA LYS A 37 1.79 -2.30 10.24
C LYS A 37 2.63 -3.30 11.04
N GLN A 38 2.55 -3.28 12.38
CA GLN A 38 3.24 -4.24 13.25
C GLN A 38 2.75 -5.67 13.03
N THR A 39 1.44 -5.86 12.92
CA THR A 39 0.83 -7.16 12.64
C THR A 39 1.32 -7.70 11.30
N LEU A 40 1.33 -6.88 10.26
CA LEU A 40 1.80 -7.28 8.94
C LEU A 40 3.29 -7.64 8.94
N LYS A 41 4.13 -6.86 9.63
CA LYS A 41 5.56 -7.18 9.78
C LYS A 41 5.76 -8.52 10.50
N SER A 42 4.97 -8.83 11.53
CA SER A 42 4.99 -10.11 12.23
C SER A 42 4.55 -11.28 11.33
N LEU A 43 3.47 -11.12 10.56
CA LEU A 43 3.00 -12.12 9.60
C LEU A 43 4.02 -12.38 8.48
N SER A 44 4.71 -11.32 8.04
CA SER A 44 5.78 -11.40 7.04
C SER A 44 6.97 -12.20 7.56
N LYS A 45 7.41 -11.94 8.79
CA LYS A 45 8.51 -12.68 9.43
C LYS A 45 8.15 -14.14 9.72
N SER A 46 6.89 -14.43 10.05
CA SER A 46 6.40 -15.79 10.30
C SER A 46 6.05 -16.57 9.01
N GLY A 47 6.14 -15.93 7.84
CA GLY A 47 5.87 -16.56 6.55
C GLY A 47 4.40 -16.97 6.35
N LYS A 48 3.47 -16.39 7.11
CA LYS A 48 2.01 -16.58 6.99
C LYS A 48 1.46 -15.76 5.83
N LEU A 49 1.83 -16.16 4.62
CA LEU A 49 1.55 -15.44 3.38
C LEU A 49 0.06 -15.15 3.17
N HIS A 50 -0.80 -16.13 3.43
CA HIS A 50 -2.24 -15.98 3.21
C HIS A 50 -2.85 -14.86 4.06
N ASP A 51 -2.53 -14.87 5.36
CA ASP A 51 -3.03 -13.85 6.30
C ASP A 51 -2.43 -12.46 6.00
N ALA A 52 -1.15 -12.40 5.64
CA ALA A 52 -0.48 -11.15 5.30
C ALA A 52 -1.07 -10.51 4.05
N VAL A 53 -1.27 -11.28 2.97
CA VAL A 53 -1.86 -10.77 1.72
C VAL A 53 -3.30 -10.32 1.95
N ARG A 54 -4.10 -11.10 2.68
CA ARG A 54 -5.47 -10.71 3.04
C ARG A 54 -5.50 -9.41 3.84
N LEU A 55 -4.55 -9.21 4.75
CA LEU A 55 -4.45 -7.98 5.53
C LEU A 55 -4.14 -6.77 4.64
N ILE A 56 -3.18 -6.91 3.72
CA ILE A 56 -2.82 -5.86 2.75
C ILE A 56 -4.03 -5.46 1.91
N GLU A 57 -4.74 -6.43 1.34
CA GLU A 57 -5.90 -6.17 0.50
C GLU A 57 -7.09 -5.56 1.26
N SER A 58 -7.25 -5.90 2.54
CA SER A 58 -8.29 -5.31 3.39
C SER A 58 -8.01 -3.85 3.77
N SER A 59 -6.78 -3.37 3.59
CA SER A 59 -6.37 -2.01 3.99
C SER A 59 -5.26 -1.46 3.08
N PRO A 60 -5.54 -1.28 1.77
CA PRO A 60 -4.53 -1.01 0.75
C PRO A 60 -3.73 0.28 1.01
N SER A 61 -4.37 1.33 1.52
CA SER A 61 -3.73 2.63 1.83
C SER A 61 -3.00 2.68 3.18
N SER A 62 -2.86 1.54 3.86
CA SER A 62 -2.20 1.47 5.17
C SER A 62 -0.76 0.94 5.10
N PHE A 63 -0.34 0.35 3.97
CA PHE A 63 0.91 -0.38 3.84
C PHE A 63 1.77 0.16 2.69
N SER A 64 2.59 1.16 2.99
CA SER A 64 3.58 1.74 2.07
C SER A 64 5.02 1.40 2.47
N ASP A 65 5.22 0.46 3.40
CA ASP A 65 6.56 0.11 3.90
C ASP A 65 7.25 -0.90 2.95
N PRO A 66 8.35 -0.51 2.26
CA PRO A 66 9.05 -1.40 1.35
C PRO A 66 9.60 -2.66 2.04
N GLU A 67 10.06 -2.54 3.29
CA GLU A 67 10.65 -3.65 4.07
C GLU A 67 9.64 -4.79 4.23
N THR A 68 8.37 -4.45 4.45
CA THR A 68 7.29 -5.43 4.58
C THR A 68 7.08 -6.23 3.29
N TYR A 69 7.01 -5.57 2.14
CA TYR A 69 6.90 -6.26 0.84
C TYR A 69 8.14 -7.10 0.54
N VAL A 70 9.33 -6.61 0.90
CA VAL A 70 10.59 -7.36 0.76
C VAL A 70 10.55 -8.70 1.52
N LEU A 71 10.04 -8.70 2.76
CA LEU A 71 9.93 -9.91 3.58
C LEU A 71 8.89 -10.89 3.03
N LEU A 72 7.74 -10.38 2.57
CA LEU A 72 6.69 -11.21 1.97
C LEU A 72 7.15 -11.83 0.65
N LEU A 73 7.74 -11.04 -0.23
CA LEU A 73 8.29 -11.54 -1.49
C LEU A 73 9.40 -12.56 -1.24
N HIS A 74 10.26 -12.35 -0.24
CA HIS A 74 11.26 -13.36 0.14
C HIS A 74 10.59 -14.68 0.55
N SER A 75 9.55 -14.62 1.39
CA SER A 75 8.77 -15.82 1.75
C SER A 75 8.12 -16.48 0.53
N CYS A 76 7.62 -15.69 -0.45
CA CYS A 76 7.07 -16.21 -1.69
C CYS A 76 8.13 -16.91 -2.55
N ILE A 77 9.34 -16.34 -2.66
CA ILE A 77 10.46 -16.94 -3.40
C ILE A 77 10.84 -18.29 -2.79
N THR A 78 11.07 -18.32 -1.48
CA THR A 78 11.49 -19.54 -0.75
C THR A 78 10.46 -20.65 -0.88
N LYS A 79 9.16 -20.32 -0.90
CA LYS A 79 8.05 -21.28 -1.00
C LYS A 79 7.57 -21.52 -2.43
N ARG A 80 8.16 -20.85 -3.44
CA ARG A 80 7.65 -20.77 -4.82
C ARG A 80 6.15 -20.47 -4.88
N ALA A 81 5.67 -19.58 -4.00
CA ALA A 81 4.26 -19.28 -3.80
C ALA A 81 3.74 -18.26 -4.82
N LEU A 82 3.70 -18.65 -6.10
CA LEU A 82 3.35 -17.78 -7.23
C LEU A 82 2.04 -17.00 -7.02
N HIS A 83 0.98 -17.67 -6.56
CA HIS A 83 -0.33 -17.04 -6.36
C HIS A 83 -0.30 -15.85 -5.38
N HIS A 84 0.47 -15.97 -4.29
CA HIS A 84 0.63 -14.88 -3.32
C HIS A 84 1.50 -13.77 -3.90
N GLY A 85 2.53 -14.14 -4.65
CA GLY A 85 3.39 -13.23 -5.39
C GLY A 85 2.64 -12.35 -6.40
N GLU A 86 1.74 -12.94 -7.19
CA GLU A 86 0.90 -12.22 -8.15
C GLU A 86 -0.03 -11.22 -7.46
N ARG A 87 -0.64 -11.60 -6.33
CA ARG A 87 -1.49 -10.69 -5.54
C ARG A 87 -0.71 -9.50 -5.00
N LEU A 88 0.49 -9.73 -4.48
CA LEU A 88 1.38 -8.65 -4.02
C LEU A 88 1.79 -7.73 -5.18
N TYR A 89 2.17 -8.29 -6.33
CA TYR A 89 2.55 -7.52 -7.51
C TYR A 89 1.37 -6.67 -8.04
N ASN A 90 0.17 -7.25 -8.13
CA ASN A 90 -1.04 -6.53 -8.53
C ASN A 90 -1.38 -5.40 -7.57
N HIS A 91 -1.19 -5.62 -6.27
CA HIS A 91 -1.41 -4.57 -5.28
C HIS A 91 -0.40 -3.43 -5.42
N LEU A 92 0.89 -3.72 -5.62
CA LEU A 92 1.92 -2.71 -5.89
C LEU A 92 1.63 -1.91 -7.18
N LEU A 93 1.14 -2.57 -8.24
CA LEU A 93 0.70 -1.90 -9.47
C LEU A 93 -0.48 -0.94 -9.22
N GLN A 94 -1.41 -1.30 -8.35
CA GLN A 94 -2.53 -0.42 -7.99
C GLN A 94 -2.06 0.80 -7.21
N LEU A 95 -1.14 0.63 -6.24
CA LEU A 95 -0.55 1.74 -5.49
C LEU A 95 0.16 2.73 -6.43
N SER A 96 0.99 2.22 -7.34
CA SER A 96 1.71 3.04 -8.33
C SER A 96 0.75 3.85 -9.22
N LYS A 97 -0.37 3.26 -9.65
CA LYS A 97 -1.39 3.96 -10.46
C LYS A 97 -2.14 5.06 -9.72
N ASN A 98 -2.29 4.92 -8.41
CA ASN A 98 -3.01 5.89 -7.59
C ASN A 98 -2.18 7.13 -7.25
N GLY A 99 -0.93 7.21 -7.72
CA GLY A 99 -0.01 8.30 -7.40
C GLY A 99 0.61 8.19 -6.01
N ASP A 100 0.40 7.08 -5.31
CA ASP A 100 1.12 6.73 -4.09
C ASP A 100 2.57 6.34 -4.44
N ASP A 101 3.49 6.44 -3.47
CA ASP A 101 4.91 6.09 -3.60
C ASP A 101 5.14 4.92 -4.58
N ASN A 102 5.89 5.16 -5.66
CA ASN A 102 6.12 4.16 -6.70
C ASN A 102 7.12 3.09 -6.23
N LEU A 103 6.66 2.22 -5.33
CA LEU A 103 7.42 1.13 -4.74
C LEU A 103 7.92 0.12 -5.78
N LEU A 104 7.32 0.07 -6.98
CA LEU A 104 7.79 -0.80 -8.06
C LEU A 104 9.13 -0.35 -8.66
N GLN A 105 9.50 0.92 -8.47
CA GLN A 105 10.80 1.44 -8.89
C GLN A 105 11.89 1.23 -7.82
N ASP A 106 11.54 0.75 -6.63
CA ASP A 106 12.54 0.34 -5.65
C ASP A 106 13.35 -0.86 -6.20
N PRO A 107 14.68 -0.74 -6.32
CA PRO A 107 15.51 -1.79 -6.92
C PRO A 107 15.45 -3.13 -6.16
N THR A 108 15.25 -3.08 -4.84
CA THR A 108 15.20 -4.27 -3.99
C THR A 108 13.91 -5.04 -4.22
N LEU A 109 12.77 -4.34 -4.26
CA LEU A 109 11.47 -4.92 -4.58
C LEU A 109 11.44 -5.45 -6.00
N LYS A 110 11.93 -4.67 -6.96
CA LYS A 110 12.00 -5.07 -8.37
C LYS A 110 12.84 -6.34 -8.54
N SER A 111 14.02 -6.42 -7.92
CA SER A 111 14.86 -7.62 -7.94
C SER A 111 14.12 -8.85 -7.37
N LYS A 112 13.41 -8.70 -6.24
CA LYS A 112 12.65 -9.81 -5.63
C LYS A 112 11.48 -10.26 -6.50
N LEU A 113 10.77 -9.35 -7.13
CA LEU A 113 9.69 -9.67 -8.06
C LEU A 113 10.22 -10.44 -9.27
N ILE A 114 11.34 -9.99 -9.86
CA ILE A 114 12.00 -10.70 -10.97
C ILE A 114 12.39 -12.11 -10.54
N THR A 115 13.09 -12.24 -9.40
CA THR A 115 13.48 -13.56 -8.87
C THR A 115 12.27 -14.44 -8.62
N LEU A 116 11.22 -13.94 -7.96
CA LEU A 116 9.99 -14.68 -7.69
C LEU A 116 9.38 -15.23 -8.98
N PHE A 117 9.18 -14.38 -9.98
CA PHE A 117 8.56 -14.81 -11.23
C PHE A 117 9.45 -15.78 -11.99
N ALA A 118 10.77 -15.57 -12.02
CA ALA A 118 11.71 -16.47 -12.67
C ALA A 118 11.74 -17.86 -12.01
N VAL A 119 11.91 -17.95 -10.68
CA VAL A 119 11.91 -19.25 -9.97
C VAL A 119 10.56 -19.97 -10.06
N CYS A 120 9.47 -19.27 -10.38
CA CYS A 120 8.15 -19.87 -10.61
C CYS A 120 7.87 -20.19 -12.09
N GLY A 121 8.86 -20.05 -12.98
CA GLY A 121 8.70 -20.33 -14.42
C GLY A 121 7.88 -19.29 -15.19
N ARG A 122 7.72 -18.08 -14.62
CA ARG A 122 6.95 -16.97 -15.22
C ARG A 122 7.89 -15.90 -15.78
N LEU A 123 8.84 -16.31 -16.61
CA LEU A 123 9.89 -15.46 -17.16
C LEU A 123 9.34 -14.23 -17.92
N GLU A 124 8.23 -14.40 -18.65
CA GLU A 124 7.55 -13.30 -19.34
C GLU A 124 7.04 -12.20 -18.38
N VAL A 125 6.65 -12.57 -17.17
CA VAL A 125 6.28 -11.58 -16.13
C VAL A 125 7.54 -10.95 -15.54
N ALA A 126 8.57 -11.74 -15.27
CA ALA A 126 9.85 -11.23 -14.79
C ALA A 126 10.45 -10.19 -15.76
N ARG A 127 10.39 -10.45 -17.07
CA ARG A 127 10.85 -9.52 -18.12
C ARG A 127 10.08 -8.22 -18.10
N ARG A 128 8.75 -8.27 -18.01
CA ARG A 128 7.92 -7.06 -17.89
C ARG A 128 8.26 -6.24 -16.64
N VAL A 129 8.47 -6.89 -15.50
CA VAL A 129 8.90 -6.20 -14.27
C VAL A 129 10.24 -5.51 -14.48
N PHE A 130 11.20 -6.19 -15.12
CA PHE A 130 12.52 -5.64 -15.43
C PHE A 130 12.44 -4.43 -16.35
N GLU A 131 11.65 -4.52 -17.42
CA GLU A 131 11.45 -3.49 -18.45
C GLU A 131 10.69 -2.26 -17.95
N ASP A 132 9.82 -2.42 -16.95
CA ASP A 132 9.01 -1.34 -16.40
C ASP A 132 9.86 -0.21 -15.76
N GLY A 133 9.71 1.04 -16.21
CA GLY A 133 10.45 2.19 -15.67
C GLY A 133 11.90 2.35 -16.18
N LEU A 134 12.27 1.71 -17.28
CA LEU A 134 13.58 1.87 -17.94
C LEU A 134 13.80 3.21 -18.66
N GLU A 135 12.95 4.21 -18.42
CA GLU A 135 12.84 5.45 -19.20
C GLU A 135 14.13 6.28 -19.22
N ASN A 136 15.04 6.07 -18.27
CA ASN A 136 16.30 6.82 -18.15
C ASN A 136 17.58 5.98 -18.35
N GLY A 137 17.47 4.72 -18.81
CA GLY A 137 18.63 3.90 -19.18
C GLY A 137 19.56 3.47 -18.03
N ARG A 138 19.24 3.79 -16.77
CA ARG A 138 19.99 3.32 -15.59
C ARG A 138 19.17 2.28 -14.83
N VAL A 139 19.47 1.02 -15.08
CA VAL A 139 19.00 -0.09 -14.25
C VAL A 139 20.11 -0.46 -13.26
N PRO A 140 19.84 -0.51 -11.95
CA PRO A 140 20.83 -0.93 -10.95
C PRO A 140 21.36 -2.33 -11.25
N GLU A 141 22.65 -2.55 -10.94
CA GLU A 141 23.32 -3.84 -11.16
C GLU A 141 22.55 -5.03 -10.54
N SER A 142 21.99 -4.85 -9.35
CA SER A 142 21.19 -5.87 -8.66
C SER A 142 20.00 -6.37 -9.47
N VAL A 143 19.35 -5.48 -10.23
CA VAL A 143 18.18 -5.80 -11.06
C VAL A 143 18.59 -6.56 -12.33
N TRP A 144 19.74 -6.21 -12.92
CA TRP A 144 20.34 -6.96 -14.03
C TRP A 144 20.77 -8.36 -13.62
N VAL A 145 21.44 -8.50 -12.48
CA VAL A 145 21.86 -9.79 -11.92
C VAL A 145 20.65 -10.68 -11.66
N ALA A 146 19.57 -10.12 -11.09
CA ALA A 146 18.33 -10.86 -10.86
C ALA A 146 17.72 -11.40 -12.16
N MET A 147 17.73 -10.61 -13.24
CA MET A 147 17.24 -11.03 -14.56
C MET A 147 18.12 -12.12 -15.17
N ALA A 148 19.44 -11.93 -15.17
CA ALA A 148 20.39 -12.92 -15.69
C ALA A 148 20.26 -14.28 -15.01
N ILE A 149 20.19 -14.30 -13.67
CA ILE A 149 19.96 -15.53 -12.89
C ILE A 149 18.60 -16.17 -13.23
N GLY A 150 17.59 -15.35 -13.49
CA GLY A 150 16.26 -15.83 -13.87
C GLY A 150 16.23 -16.53 -15.23
N MET A 151 16.99 -16.03 -16.21
CA MET A 151 17.11 -16.64 -17.54
C MET A 151 17.77 -18.02 -17.49
N CYS A 152 18.74 -18.24 -16.59
CA CYS A 152 19.42 -19.53 -16.42
C CYS A 152 18.55 -20.63 -15.81
N GLN A 153 17.38 -20.31 -15.26
CA GLN A 153 16.46 -21.30 -14.68
C GLN A 153 15.42 -21.83 -15.68
N CYS A 154 15.56 -21.49 -16.97
CA CYS A 154 14.65 -21.89 -18.03
C CYS A 154 15.06 -23.18 -18.78
N GLU A 155 16.03 -23.95 -18.27
CA GLU A 155 16.46 -25.25 -18.81
C GLU A 155 15.70 -26.44 -18.20
#